data_AF-A0A6C8H4C6-F1
#
_entry.id   AF-A0A6C8H4C6-F1
#
_cell.length_a   1.000
_cell.length_b   1.000
_cell.length_c   1.000
_cell.angle_alpha   90.00
_cell.angle_beta   90.00
_cell.angle_gamma   90.00
#
_symmetry.space_group_name_H-M   'P 1'
#
loop_
_entity.id
_entity.type
_entity.pdbx_description
1 polymer ?
#
loop_
_entity_poly.entity_id
_entity_poly.type
_entity_poly.pdbx_seq_one_letter_code
_entity_poly.pdbx_strand_id
1 'polypeptide(L)'
;MNAKNAGGQQQRVSIARALMNGGQVILADEPTGALDSHSGEEVMAILRQLRDRGHTVIIVTHDPLIAAQAERIIEIHDGKIVHNPPAQEKKREQGVDAAVVNTAPGWRQFASSFREALSMAWLAMAANKMRTLLTMLGIIIGIASVVSIVVVGDAAKQMVLADIRAMGTNTIDIHPGKDFGDDNPQYRQALKYDDLVAIQKQPWVNSATPSVSKSLRLRYGNIDIAVNANGVSGDYFNVYGMSFREGNTFNAVQQQDRAQVVVLDANTRRQLFPNKANVVGEVVLAGNMPVIVIGVAEEKPSMYGNSNLLQIWLPYSTMSDRIMGQSWLNSITVRVKDGVDSDQAEQQLTRLLTLRHGKKDFFTWNMDSVLKTAEKTTYTLQLFLTLVAVISLVVGGIGVMNIMLVSVTERTREIGIRMAVGAR
;
A
#
# COMPACT_ATOMS: atom_id res chain seq x y z
N MET A 1 -24.18 32.10 -16.93
CA MET A 1 -25.65 32.20 -17.11
C MET A 1 -26.09 33.56 -17.69
N ASN A 2 -25.23 34.59 -17.71
CA ASN A 2 -25.57 35.91 -18.26
C ASN A 2 -25.70 35.99 -19.80
N ALA A 3 -25.34 34.93 -20.52
CA ALA A 3 -25.34 34.92 -21.99
C ALA A 3 -26.75 34.90 -22.64
N LYS A 4 -27.84 34.84 -21.86
CA LYS A 4 -29.22 34.80 -22.36
C LYS A 4 -30.03 36.10 -22.19
N ASN A 5 -29.50 37.13 -21.54
CA ASN A 5 -30.28 38.32 -21.20
C ASN A 5 -29.82 39.56 -21.99
N ALA A 6 -30.78 40.36 -22.47
CA ALA A 6 -30.53 41.66 -23.10
C ALA A 6 -29.92 42.66 -22.10
N GLY A 7 -29.15 43.65 -22.57
CA GLY A 7 -28.41 44.61 -21.73
C GLY A 7 -29.26 45.27 -20.64
N GLY A 8 -30.48 45.72 -20.98
CA GLY A 8 -31.41 46.34 -20.03
C GLY A 8 -31.92 45.42 -18.91
N GLN A 9 -31.93 44.10 -19.14
CA GLN A 9 -32.25 43.13 -18.09
C GLN A 9 -31.06 42.87 -17.17
N GLN A 10 -29.83 42.90 -17.69
CA GLN A 10 -28.62 42.76 -16.88
C GLN A 10 -28.42 43.95 -15.92
N GLN A 11 -28.71 45.18 -16.38
CA GLN A 11 -28.68 46.38 -15.54
C GLN A 11 -29.64 46.27 -14.36
N ARG A 12 -30.88 45.81 -14.61
CA ARG A 12 -31.90 45.60 -13.56
C ARG A 12 -31.47 44.56 -12.51
N VAL A 13 -30.83 43.47 -12.94
CA VAL A 13 -30.27 42.47 -12.02
C VAL A 13 -29.15 43.07 -11.17
N SER A 14 -28.32 43.98 -11.72
CA SER A 14 -27.30 44.69 -10.95
C SER A 14 -27.90 45.63 -9.90
N ILE A 15 -28.99 46.33 -10.24
CA ILE A 15 -29.73 47.19 -9.30
C ILE A 15 -30.34 46.35 -8.18
N ALA A 16 -31.01 45.23 -8.52
CA ALA A 16 -31.56 44.32 -7.52
C ALA A 16 -30.46 43.79 -6.57
N ARG A 17 -29.28 43.47 -7.09
CA ARG A 17 -28.12 43.06 -6.29
C ARG A 17 -27.61 44.17 -5.35
N ALA A 18 -27.56 45.43 -5.80
CA ALA A 18 -27.16 46.56 -4.95
C ALA A 18 -28.13 46.76 -3.77
N LEU A 19 -29.41 46.42 -3.96
CA LEU A 19 -30.45 46.53 -2.94
C LEU A 19 -30.47 45.35 -1.95
N MET A 20 -29.86 44.21 -2.27
CA MET A 20 -29.89 43.02 -1.39
C MET A 20 -29.30 43.28 -0.01
N ASN A 21 -28.30 44.14 0.10
CA ASN A 21 -27.66 44.52 1.37
C ASN A 21 -28.30 45.78 2.01
N GLY A 22 -29.49 46.18 1.56
CA GLY A 22 -30.19 47.39 2.03
C GLY A 22 -29.86 48.66 1.23
N GLY A 23 -28.78 48.67 0.43
CA GLY A 23 -28.54 49.68 -0.61
C GLY A 23 -28.55 51.15 -0.15
N GLN A 24 -28.07 51.46 1.06
CA GLN A 24 -28.11 52.82 1.63
C GLN A 24 -27.43 53.87 0.73
N VAL A 25 -26.33 53.46 0.08
CA VAL A 25 -25.61 54.21 -0.94
C VAL A 25 -25.52 53.35 -2.19
N ILE A 26 -25.98 53.87 -3.32
CA ILE A 26 -25.93 53.23 -4.63
C ILE A 26 -24.98 54.03 -5.51
N LEU A 27 -23.87 53.40 -5.89
CA LEU A 27 -22.91 53.94 -6.84
C LEU A 27 -23.23 53.38 -8.23
N ALA A 28 -23.54 54.24 -9.19
CA ALA A 28 -23.89 53.88 -10.55
C ALA A 28 -22.88 54.50 -11.52
N ASP A 29 -21.97 53.68 -12.02
CA ASP A 29 -20.96 54.09 -13.01
C ASP A 29 -21.52 53.87 -14.43
N GLU A 30 -21.74 54.95 -15.17
CA GLU A 30 -22.29 54.97 -16.53
C GLU A 30 -23.54 54.08 -16.72
N PRO A 31 -24.61 54.27 -15.91
CA PRO A 31 -25.71 53.32 -15.82
C PRO A 31 -26.53 53.18 -17.11
N THR A 32 -26.41 54.11 -18.06
CA THR A 32 -27.13 54.12 -19.34
C THR A 32 -26.23 53.93 -20.56
N GLY A 33 -24.89 53.94 -20.41
CA GLY A 33 -23.95 53.99 -21.53
C GLY A 33 -23.91 52.73 -22.43
N ALA A 34 -24.45 51.60 -21.96
CA ALA A 34 -24.52 50.34 -22.70
C ALA A 34 -25.96 49.95 -23.12
N LEU A 35 -26.90 50.90 -23.09
CA LEU A 35 -28.33 50.67 -23.25
C LEU A 35 -28.92 51.50 -24.40
N ASP A 36 -30.01 51.02 -24.99
CA ASP A 36 -30.85 51.83 -25.86
C ASP A 36 -31.62 52.89 -25.04
N SER A 37 -32.12 53.93 -25.71
CA SER A 37 -32.78 55.08 -25.07
C SER A 37 -33.96 54.68 -24.17
N HIS A 38 -34.79 53.72 -24.61
CA HIS A 38 -35.94 53.25 -23.84
C HIS A 38 -35.50 52.51 -22.58
N SER A 39 -34.53 51.58 -22.70
CA SER A 39 -33.98 50.88 -21.54
C SER A 39 -33.24 51.82 -20.58
N GLY A 40 -32.56 52.85 -21.11
CA GLY A 40 -31.88 53.86 -20.31
C GLY A 40 -32.84 54.71 -19.47
N GLU A 41 -33.95 55.15 -20.06
CA GLU A 41 -35.00 55.88 -19.33
C GLU A 41 -35.63 55.05 -18.22
N GLU A 42 -35.90 53.76 -18.44
CA GLU A 42 -36.41 52.85 -17.42
C GLU A 42 -35.43 52.73 -16.23
N VAL A 43 -34.14 52.58 -16.50
CA VAL A 43 -33.10 52.50 -15.45
C VAL A 43 -33.05 53.79 -14.63
N MET A 44 -33.10 54.95 -15.30
CA MET A 44 -33.12 56.25 -14.63
C MET A 44 -34.42 56.49 -13.84
N ALA A 45 -35.55 55.97 -14.29
CA ALA A 45 -36.81 55.99 -13.54
C ALA A 45 -36.69 55.17 -12.23
N ILE A 46 -36.06 54.00 -12.28
CA ILE A 46 -35.83 53.16 -11.10
C ILE A 46 -34.90 53.85 -10.09
N LEU A 47 -33.80 54.46 -10.56
CA LEU A 47 -32.86 55.18 -9.68
C LEU A 47 -33.55 56.37 -8.98
N ARG A 48 -34.44 57.09 -9.68
CA ARG A 48 -35.26 58.15 -9.08
C ARG A 48 -36.20 57.62 -8.01
N GLN A 49 -36.90 56.52 -8.27
CA GLN A 49 -37.75 55.88 -7.26
C GLN A 49 -36.98 55.41 -6.02
N LEU A 50 -35.75 54.92 -6.19
CA LEU A 50 -34.89 54.53 -5.06
C LEU A 50 -34.44 55.75 -4.25
N ARG A 51 -34.07 56.84 -4.92
CA ARG A 51 -33.81 58.12 -4.24
C ARG A 51 -35.03 58.59 -3.45
N ASP A 52 -36.22 58.52 -4.04
CA ASP A 52 -37.47 58.96 -3.38
C ASP A 52 -37.82 58.11 -2.15
N ARG A 53 -37.32 56.88 -2.10
CA ARG A 53 -37.38 55.99 -0.92
C ARG A 53 -36.27 56.23 0.11
N GLY A 54 -35.46 57.28 -0.07
CA GLY A 54 -34.44 57.69 0.90
C GLY A 54 -33.05 57.07 0.68
N HIS A 55 -32.82 56.31 -0.40
CA HIS A 55 -31.49 55.82 -0.75
C HIS A 55 -30.61 56.95 -1.32
N THR A 56 -29.32 56.98 -0.97
CA THR A 56 -28.38 57.91 -1.58
C THR A 56 -27.89 57.34 -2.90
N VAL A 57 -28.19 58.00 -4.02
CA VAL A 57 -27.78 57.55 -5.35
C VAL A 57 -26.72 58.51 -5.89
N ILE A 58 -25.55 57.99 -6.26
CA ILE A 58 -24.47 58.73 -6.91
C ILE A 58 -24.28 58.14 -8.29
N ILE A 59 -24.46 58.97 -9.32
CA ILE A 59 -24.32 58.58 -10.71
C ILE A 59 -23.05 59.25 -11.27
N VAL A 60 -22.20 58.46 -11.92
CA VAL A 60 -21.08 58.94 -12.73
C VAL A 60 -21.48 58.81 -14.18
N THR A 61 -21.46 59.92 -14.93
CA THR A 61 -21.85 59.97 -16.34
C THR A 61 -21.06 61.06 -17.06
N HIS A 62 -20.67 60.81 -18.30
CA HIS A 62 -20.16 61.83 -19.22
C HIS A 62 -21.27 62.48 -20.06
N ASP A 63 -22.49 61.92 -20.06
CA ASP A 63 -23.64 62.48 -20.78
C ASP A 63 -24.34 63.60 -19.97
N PRO A 64 -24.34 64.85 -20.45
CA PRO A 64 -25.02 65.97 -19.78
C PRO A 64 -26.54 65.79 -19.70
N LEU A 65 -27.17 65.05 -20.62
CA LEU A 65 -28.62 64.80 -20.61
C LEU A 65 -29.02 63.86 -19.46
N ILE A 66 -28.14 62.92 -19.11
CA ILE A 66 -28.34 62.04 -17.95
C ILE A 66 -28.02 62.81 -16.66
N ALA A 67 -26.94 63.60 -16.66
CA ALA A 67 -26.56 64.42 -15.51
C ALA A 67 -27.66 65.44 -15.13
N ALA A 68 -28.34 66.03 -16.11
CA ALA A 68 -29.44 66.96 -15.92
C ALA A 68 -30.64 66.37 -15.14
N GLN A 69 -30.76 65.04 -15.07
CA GLN A 69 -31.81 64.37 -14.29
C GLN A 69 -31.47 64.25 -12.80
N ALA A 70 -30.24 64.56 -12.39
CA ALA A 70 -29.79 64.51 -11.01
C ALA A 70 -30.04 65.85 -10.28
N GLU A 71 -30.25 65.80 -8.96
CA GLU A 71 -30.53 67.00 -8.16
C GLU A 71 -29.27 67.83 -7.82
N ARG A 72 -28.09 67.20 -7.92
CA ARG A 72 -26.80 67.81 -7.67
C ARG A 72 -25.79 67.27 -8.68
N ILE A 73 -25.21 68.15 -9.48
CA ILE A 73 -24.22 67.81 -10.50
C ILE A 73 -22.85 68.30 -10.03
N ILE A 74 -21.92 67.37 -9.84
CA ILE A 74 -20.53 67.65 -9.47
C ILE A 74 -19.66 67.38 -10.69
N GLU A 75 -18.86 68.36 -11.10
CA GLU A 75 -17.98 68.24 -12.26
C GLU A 75 -16.53 68.07 -11.82
N ILE A 76 -15.86 67.07 -12.39
CA ILE A 76 -14.46 66.74 -12.13
C ILE A 76 -13.68 66.87 -13.43
N HIS A 77 -12.57 67.61 -13.39
CA HIS A 77 -11.63 67.77 -14.49
C HIS A 77 -10.20 67.63 -13.96
N ASP A 78 -9.35 66.87 -14.65
CA ASP A 78 -7.95 66.60 -14.25
C ASP A 78 -7.77 66.20 -12.77
N GLY A 79 -8.68 65.35 -12.27
CA GLY A 79 -8.65 64.87 -10.88
C GLY A 79 -9.03 65.92 -9.83
N LYS A 80 -9.49 67.11 -10.23
CA LYS A 80 -9.97 68.17 -9.32
C LYS A 80 -11.46 68.42 -9.55
N ILE A 81 -12.18 68.69 -8.46
CA ILE A 81 -13.58 69.12 -8.54
C ILE A 81 -13.59 70.58 -8.99
N VAL A 82 -14.15 70.85 -10.17
CA VAL A 82 -14.22 72.19 -10.76
C VAL A 82 -15.54 72.87 -10.43
N HIS A 83 -16.63 72.10 -10.33
CA HIS A 83 -17.95 72.61 -10.01
C HIS A 83 -18.64 71.70 -8.98
N ASN A 84 -19.09 72.29 -7.87
CA ASN A 84 -19.80 71.59 -6.80
C ASN A 84 -20.88 72.50 -6.18
N PRO A 85 -22.11 72.46 -6.70
CA PRO A 85 -23.19 73.27 -6.18
C PRO A 85 -23.56 72.82 -4.75
N PRO A 86 -23.99 73.76 -3.87
CA PRO A 86 -24.40 73.44 -2.51
C PRO A 86 -25.57 72.45 -2.49
N ALA A 87 -25.65 71.62 -1.45
CA ALA A 87 -26.73 70.65 -1.31
C ALA A 87 -28.07 71.39 -1.17
N GLN A 88 -29.07 71.01 -1.96
CA GLN A 88 -30.43 71.51 -1.76
C GLN A 88 -31.03 70.89 -0.48
N GLU A 89 -31.48 71.72 0.46
CA GLU A 89 -32.13 71.28 1.69
C GLU A 89 -33.54 70.74 1.40
N LYS A 90 -33.65 69.44 1.13
CA LYS A 90 -34.93 68.72 1.21
C LYS A 90 -35.05 68.04 2.58
N LYS A 91 -36.21 68.23 3.25
CA LYS A 91 -36.61 67.50 4.46
C LYS A 91 -36.56 65.99 4.16
N ARG A 92 -35.63 65.26 4.78
CA ARG A 92 -35.59 63.79 4.74
C ARG A 92 -36.73 63.25 5.60
N GLU A 93 -37.78 62.72 4.98
CA GLU A 93 -38.71 61.85 5.67
C GLU A 93 -38.07 60.46 5.78
N GLN A 94 -37.82 60.04 7.02
CA GLN A 94 -37.39 58.70 7.46
C GLN A 94 -36.25 58.07 6.64
N GLY A 95 -35.02 58.20 7.17
CA GLY A 95 -33.87 57.44 6.66
C GLY A 95 -34.16 55.94 6.74
N VAL A 96 -33.79 55.20 5.70
CA VAL A 96 -33.90 53.74 5.63
C VAL A 96 -33.31 53.14 6.92
N ASP A 97 -34.13 52.44 7.70
CA ASP A 97 -33.71 51.81 8.95
C ASP A 97 -32.43 51.01 8.71
N ALA A 98 -31.38 51.34 9.47
CA ALA A 98 -30.10 50.66 9.39
C ALA A 98 -30.34 49.18 9.71
N ALA A 99 -30.23 48.30 8.71
CA ALA A 99 -30.34 46.87 8.91
C ALA A 99 -29.33 46.45 9.97
N VAL A 100 -29.83 46.03 11.12
CA VAL A 100 -29.03 45.50 12.23
C VAL A 100 -28.33 44.25 11.71
N VAL A 101 -27.00 44.34 11.55
CA VAL A 101 -26.18 43.19 11.17
C VAL A 101 -26.14 42.25 12.38
N ASN A 102 -27.07 41.30 12.43
CA ASN A 102 -27.06 40.24 13.42
C ASN A 102 -25.81 39.37 13.21
N THR A 103 -24.80 39.57 14.03
CA THR A 103 -23.61 38.72 14.08
C THR A 103 -23.98 37.40 14.74
N ALA A 104 -24.22 36.39 13.91
CA ALA A 104 -24.32 35.01 14.40
C ALA A 104 -22.98 34.61 15.08
N PRO A 105 -22.99 33.65 16.04
CA PRO A 105 -21.77 33.13 16.66
C PRO A 105 -20.77 32.66 15.60
N GLY A 106 -19.48 33.01 15.74
CA GLY A 106 -18.46 32.83 14.69
C GLY A 106 -18.38 31.42 14.09
N TRP A 107 -18.65 30.37 14.86
CA TRP A 107 -18.69 28.99 14.36
C TRP A 107 -19.90 28.71 13.44
N ARG A 108 -21.07 29.26 13.74
CA ARG A 108 -22.27 29.12 12.89
C ARG A 108 -22.10 29.87 11.58
N GLN A 109 -21.48 31.05 11.63
CA GLN A 109 -21.11 31.83 10.46
C GLN A 109 -20.07 31.11 9.59
N PHE A 110 -19.06 30.48 10.19
CA PHE A 110 -18.06 29.70 9.48
C PHE A 110 -18.65 28.44 8.82
N ALA A 111 -19.53 27.71 9.53
CA ALA A 111 -20.20 26.54 8.98
C ALA A 111 -21.16 26.91 7.82
N SER A 112 -21.91 28.00 7.93
CA SER A 112 -22.77 28.48 6.84
C SER A 112 -21.95 28.97 5.65
N SER A 113 -20.90 29.76 5.88
CA SER A 113 -20.03 30.24 4.80
C SER A 113 -19.30 29.10 4.10
N PHE A 114 -18.88 28.06 4.83
CA PHE A 114 -18.26 26.87 4.25
C PHE A 114 -19.26 26.09 3.37
N ARG A 115 -20.50 25.91 3.84
CA ARG A 115 -21.56 25.26 3.06
C ARG A 115 -21.89 26.05 1.78
N GLU A 116 -21.98 27.37 1.87
CA GLU A 116 -22.19 28.24 0.72
C GLU A 116 -21.00 28.18 -0.25
N ALA A 117 -19.77 28.25 0.26
CA ALA A 117 -18.56 28.10 -0.53
C ALA A 117 -18.50 26.73 -1.23
N LEU A 118 -18.90 25.66 -0.56
CA LEU A 118 -18.97 24.31 -1.13
C LEU A 118 -20.02 24.23 -2.24
N SER A 119 -21.20 24.81 -2.03
CA SER A 119 -22.24 24.88 -3.06
C SER A 119 -21.77 25.68 -4.29
N MET A 120 -21.10 26.81 -4.04
CA MET A 120 -20.49 27.64 -5.09
C MET A 120 -19.38 26.90 -5.84
N ALA A 121 -18.54 26.15 -5.13
CA ALA A 121 -17.51 25.30 -5.71
C ALA A 121 -18.13 24.19 -6.57
N TRP A 122 -19.19 23.54 -6.08
CA TRP A 122 -19.91 22.51 -6.84
C TRP A 122 -20.50 23.05 -8.14
N LEU A 123 -21.17 24.20 -8.08
CA LEU A 123 -21.70 24.87 -9.27
C LEU A 123 -20.58 25.28 -10.24
N ALA A 124 -19.46 25.77 -9.72
CA ALA A 124 -18.29 26.13 -10.54
C ALA A 124 -17.65 24.90 -11.22
N MET A 125 -17.55 23.77 -10.52
CA MET A 125 -17.07 22.51 -11.06
C MET A 125 -18.03 21.94 -12.11
N ALA A 126 -19.34 21.99 -11.85
CA ALA A 126 -20.38 21.54 -12.76
C ALA A 126 -20.44 22.39 -14.06
N ALA A 127 -20.06 23.66 -14.00
CA ALA A 127 -19.92 24.52 -15.17
C ALA A 127 -18.70 24.13 -16.03
N ASN A 128 -17.59 23.74 -15.39
CA ASN A 128 -16.33 23.38 -16.06
C ASN A 128 -16.08 21.86 -16.01
N LYS A 129 -17.00 21.07 -16.61
CA LYS A 129 -17.00 19.60 -16.52
C LYS A 129 -15.71 18.96 -17.01
N MET A 130 -15.20 19.35 -18.18
CA MET A 130 -13.99 18.77 -18.77
C MET A 130 -12.77 19.00 -17.89
N ARG A 131 -12.60 20.23 -17.41
CA ARG A 131 -11.47 20.61 -16.55
C ARG A 131 -11.50 19.84 -15.23
N THR A 132 -12.67 19.80 -14.59
CA THR A 132 -12.87 19.07 -13.32
C THR A 132 -12.66 17.57 -13.50
N LEU A 133 -13.11 16.99 -14.62
CA LEU A 133 -12.91 15.57 -14.92
C LEU A 133 -11.43 15.24 -15.13
N LEU A 134 -10.71 16.05 -15.91
CA LEU A 134 -9.27 15.83 -16.16
C LEU A 134 -8.42 16.00 -14.89
N THR A 135 -8.73 16.97 -14.02
CA THR A 135 -8.02 17.13 -12.73
C THR A 135 -8.31 15.97 -11.79
N MET A 136 -9.57 15.57 -11.63
CA MET A 136 -9.94 14.44 -10.78
C MET A 136 -9.33 13.14 -11.29
N LEU A 137 -9.35 12.90 -12.60
CA LEU A 137 -8.76 11.70 -13.19
C LEU A 137 -7.27 11.57 -12.88
N GLY A 138 -6.51 12.67 -12.99
CA GLY A 138 -5.09 12.68 -12.63
C GLY A 138 -4.85 12.33 -11.16
N ILE A 139 -5.66 12.88 -10.25
CA ILE A 139 -5.56 12.58 -8.81
C ILE A 139 -5.95 11.11 -8.54
N ILE A 140 -7.04 10.63 -9.15
CA ILE A 140 -7.54 9.26 -8.96
C ILE A 140 -6.50 8.25 -9.45
N ILE A 141 -5.96 8.42 -10.66
CA ILE A 141 -4.92 7.52 -11.20
C ILE A 141 -3.67 7.60 -10.34
N GLY A 142 -3.26 8.81 -9.92
CA GLY A 142 -2.15 9.02 -8.99
C GLY A 142 -2.31 8.22 -7.71
N ILE A 143 -3.36 8.49 -6.93
CA ILE A 143 -3.62 7.82 -5.64
C ILE A 143 -3.82 6.31 -5.84
N ALA A 144 -4.58 5.88 -6.84
CA ALA A 144 -4.84 4.46 -7.09
C ALA A 144 -3.55 3.71 -7.42
N SER A 145 -2.66 4.29 -8.25
CA SER A 145 -1.37 3.66 -8.60
C SER A 145 -0.46 3.52 -7.38
N VAL A 146 -0.37 4.56 -6.55
CA VAL A 146 0.44 4.57 -5.32
C VAL A 146 -0.07 3.53 -4.32
N VAL A 147 -1.38 3.48 -4.08
CA VAL A 147 -1.95 2.49 -3.16
C VAL A 147 -1.78 1.07 -3.71
N SER A 148 -2.00 0.85 -5.01
CA SER A 148 -1.87 -0.46 -5.63
C SER A 148 -0.46 -1.01 -5.53
N ILE A 149 0.57 -0.21 -5.84
CA ILE A 149 1.95 -0.68 -5.79
C ILE A 149 2.42 -0.98 -4.36
N VAL A 150 1.98 -0.19 -3.38
CA VAL A 150 2.31 -0.42 -1.97
C VAL A 150 1.66 -1.72 -1.47
N VAL A 151 0.38 -1.94 -1.78
CA VAL A 151 -0.36 -3.15 -1.36
C VAL A 151 0.19 -4.39 -2.05
N VAL A 152 0.45 -4.33 -3.36
CA VAL A 152 1.04 -5.46 -4.11
C VAL A 152 2.45 -5.76 -3.59
N GLY A 153 3.26 -4.74 -3.30
CA GLY A 153 4.60 -4.92 -2.72
C GLY A 153 4.57 -5.56 -1.34
N ASP A 154 3.64 -5.15 -0.47
CA ASP A 154 3.47 -5.75 0.86
C ASP A 154 2.95 -7.19 0.76
N ALA A 155 1.99 -7.46 -0.10
CA ALA A 155 1.50 -8.82 -0.35
C ALA A 155 2.60 -9.74 -0.87
N ALA A 156 3.40 -9.27 -1.84
CA ALA A 156 4.53 -10.02 -2.38
C ALA A 156 5.60 -10.28 -1.29
N LYS A 157 5.89 -9.28 -0.44
CA LYS A 157 6.76 -9.45 0.73
C LYS A 157 6.25 -10.54 1.66
N GLN A 158 4.97 -10.48 2.05
CA GLN A 158 4.39 -11.46 2.96
C GLN A 158 4.40 -12.88 2.36
N MET A 159 4.14 -13.01 1.06
CA MET A 159 4.21 -14.29 0.36
C MET A 159 5.63 -14.87 0.40
N VAL A 160 6.65 -14.08 0.03
CA VAL A 160 8.05 -14.53 0.08
C VAL A 160 8.48 -14.89 1.51
N LEU A 161 8.09 -14.10 2.51
CA LEU A 161 8.41 -14.40 3.91
C LEU A 161 7.67 -15.64 4.41
N ALA A 162 6.43 -15.86 3.99
CA ALA A 162 5.67 -17.07 4.33
C ALA A 162 6.34 -18.31 3.72
N ASP A 163 6.78 -18.24 2.46
CA ASP A 163 7.50 -19.33 1.79
C ASP A 163 8.82 -19.66 2.51
N ILE A 164 9.60 -18.64 2.90
CA ILE A 164 10.85 -18.85 3.65
C ILE A 164 10.54 -19.44 5.04
N ARG A 165 9.55 -18.92 5.77
CA ARG A 165 9.16 -19.46 7.09
C ARG A 165 8.65 -20.90 7.01
N ALA A 166 8.00 -21.27 5.91
CA ALA A 166 7.50 -22.63 5.69
C ALA A 166 8.63 -23.67 5.57
N MET A 167 9.86 -23.25 5.24
CA MET A 167 11.05 -24.10 5.19
C MET A 167 11.61 -24.43 6.60
N GLY A 168 11.11 -23.76 7.64
CA GLY A 168 11.58 -23.87 9.02
C GLY A 168 12.30 -22.60 9.45
N THR A 169 11.81 -21.96 10.51
CA THR A 169 12.45 -20.79 11.11
C THR A 169 13.55 -21.22 12.09
N ASN A 170 14.58 -20.40 12.24
CA ASN A 170 15.64 -20.58 13.24
C ASN A 170 16.43 -21.90 13.10
N THR A 171 16.67 -22.33 11.85
CA THR A 171 17.50 -23.50 11.54
C THR A 171 18.89 -23.11 11.07
N ILE A 172 19.87 -23.87 11.53
CA ILE A 172 21.26 -23.81 11.09
C ILE A 172 21.62 -25.17 10.50
N ASP A 173 21.90 -25.19 9.20
CA ASP A 173 22.37 -26.38 8.50
C ASP A 173 23.88 -26.46 8.55
N ILE A 174 24.40 -27.64 8.86
CA ILE A 174 25.83 -27.91 8.98
C ILE A 174 26.21 -28.88 7.90
N HIS A 175 27.21 -28.50 7.09
CA HIS A 175 27.70 -29.30 5.98
C HIS A 175 29.19 -29.60 6.14
N PRO A 176 29.66 -30.78 5.69
CA PRO A 176 31.08 -31.09 5.64
C PRO A 176 31.79 -30.27 4.55
N GLY A 177 33.07 -30.00 4.72
CA GLY A 177 33.89 -29.24 3.76
C GLY A 177 34.06 -27.78 4.14
N LYS A 178 34.68 -27.01 3.24
CA LYS A 178 34.82 -25.55 3.39
C LYS A 178 33.65 -24.78 2.75
N ASP A 179 33.12 -25.32 1.67
CA ASP A 179 31.99 -24.79 0.89
C ASP A 179 31.32 -25.92 0.09
N PHE A 180 30.25 -25.61 -0.65
CA PHE A 180 29.53 -26.60 -1.47
C PHE A 180 30.35 -27.14 -2.65
N GLY A 181 31.48 -26.52 -3.00
CA GLY A 181 32.34 -26.92 -4.11
C GLY A 181 33.53 -27.80 -3.70
N ASP A 182 33.71 -28.03 -2.39
CA ASP A 182 34.85 -28.77 -1.86
C ASP A 182 34.67 -30.28 -2.05
N ASP A 183 35.35 -30.83 -3.06
CA ASP A 183 35.31 -32.26 -3.39
C ASP A 183 36.23 -33.13 -2.54
N ASN A 184 36.96 -32.56 -1.56
CA ASN A 184 37.93 -33.31 -0.78
C ASN A 184 37.29 -34.51 -0.05
N PRO A 185 37.66 -35.75 -0.39
CA PRO A 185 37.08 -36.95 0.21
C PRO A 185 37.24 -37.03 1.73
N GLN A 186 38.28 -36.42 2.30
CA GLN A 186 38.51 -36.41 3.75
C GLN A 186 37.52 -35.51 4.50
N TYR A 187 37.07 -34.41 3.89
CA TYR A 187 36.11 -33.51 4.54
C TYR A 187 34.69 -34.03 4.44
N ARG A 188 34.34 -34.75 3.37
CA ARG A 188 33.02 -35.39 3.21
C ARG A 188 32.60 -36.28 4.38
N GLN A 189 33.56 -36.82 5.15
CA GLN A 189 33.31 -37.71 6.29
C GLN A 189 33.46 -37.02 7.65
N ALA A 190 33.57 -35.69 7.69
CA ALA A 190 33.86 -34.93 8.92
C ALA A 190 32.73 -35.02 9.96
N LEU A 191 31.47 -34.97 9.52
CA LEU A 191 30.31 -35.00 10.43
C LEU A 191 29.96 -36.42 10.85
N LYS A 192 29.99 -36.68 12.16
CA LYS A 192 29.67 -37.99 12.74
C LYS A 192 28.43 -37.95 13.63
N TYR A 193 27.88 -39.12 13.94
CA TYR A 193 26.75 -39.26 14.87
C TYR A 193 27.05 -38.74 16.28
N ASP A 194 28.30 -38.87 16.74
CA ASP A 194 28.70 -38.34 18.05
C ASP A 194 28.60 -36.81 18.13
N ASP A 195 28.73 -36.12 16.99
CA ASP A 195 28.60 -34.66 16.92
C ASP A 195 27.14 -34.24 17.04
N LEU A 196 26.22 -34.98 16.42
CA LEU A 196 24.78 -34.81 16.62
C LEU A 196 24.41 -34.93 18.10
N VAL A 197 24.91 -35.95 18.80
CA VAL A 197 24.64 -36.14 20.24
C VAL A 197 25.20 -35.00 21.08
N ALA A 198 26.37 -34.47 20.73
CA ALA A 198 26.96 -33.33 21.42
C ALA A 198 26.18 -32.02 21.18
N ILE A 199 25.65 -31.83 19.97
CA ILE A 199 24.81 -30.69 19.60
C ILE A 199 23.45 -30.76 20.34
N GLN A 200 22.80 -31.93 20.36
CA GLN A 200 21.51 -32.12 21.04
C GLN A 200 21.56 -31.81 22.55
N LYS A 201 22.74 -31.97 23.18
CA LYS A 201 22.95 -31.64 24.61
C LYS A 201 23.07 -30.15 24.90
N GLN A 202 23.17 -29.29 23.88
CA GLN A 202 23.34 -27.86 24.10
C GLN A 202 22.03 -27.20 24.57
N PRO A 203 22.08 -26.29 25.56
CA PRO A 203 20.88 -25.72 26.17
C PRO A 203 20.07 -24.82 25.22
N TRP A 204 20.70 -24.26 24.20
CA TRP A 204 20.09 -23.38 23.19
C TRP A 204 19.51 -24.16 21.98
N VAL A 205 19.73 -25.47 21.90
CA VAL A 205 19.18 -26.32 20.84
C VAL A 205 17.79 -26.81 21.25
N ASN A 206 16.80 -26.62 20.38
CA ASN A 206 15.46 -27.18 20.56
C ASN A 206 15.43 -28.63 20.06
N SER A 207 15.93 -28.84 18.83
CA SER A 207 16.04 -30.15 18.19
C SER A 207 17.18 -30.14 17.18
N ALA A 208 17.85 -31.27 16.99
CA ALA A 208 18.82 -31.45 15.92
C ALA A 208 18.57 -32.77 15.21
N THR A 209 18.57 -32.74 13.88
CA THR A 209 18.25 -33.89 13.03
C THR A 209 19.35 -34.10 12.00
N PRO A 210 19.90 -35.32 11.88
CA PRO A 210 20.81 -35.64 10.80
C PRO A 210 20.03 -35.77 9.49
N SER A 211 20.71 -35.50 8.38
CA SER A 211 20.20 -35.79 7.05
C SER A 211 21.27 -36.55 6.27
N VAL A 212 20.89 -37.75 5.84
CA VAL A 212 21.64 -38.57 4.88
C VAL A 212 20.73 -38.87 3.71
N SER A 213 21.23 -38.80 2.50
CA SER A 213 20.42 -39.06 1.30
C SER A 213 21.12 -40.00 0.35
N LYS A 214 20.33 -40.86 -0.30
CA LYS A 214 20.80 -41.81 -1.32
C LYS A 214 19.68 -42.10 -2.28
N SER A 215 19.98 -41.99 -3.57
CA SER A 215 19.08 -42.46 -4.63
C SER A 215 19.01 -43.99 -4.59
N LEU A 216 17.80 -44.55 -4.50
CA LEU A 216 17.55 -45.99 -4.52
C LEU A 216 16.28 -46.31 -5.32
N ARG A 217 16.09 -47.58 -5.65
CA ARG A 217 14.89 -48.05 -6.35
C ARG A 217 13.88 -48.61 -5.35
N LEU A 218 12.63 -48.17 -5.45
CA LEU A 218 11.53 -48.65 -4.62
C LEU A 218 10.67 -49.59 -5.46
N ARG A 219 10.47 -50.82 -4.96
CA ARG A 219 9.77 -51.88 -5.67
C ARG A 219 8.55 -52.36 -4.89
N TYR A 220 7.43 -52.49 -5.59
CA TYR A 220 6.20 -53.07 -5.07
C TYR A 220 5.45 -53.78 -6.20
N GLY A 221 5.27 -55.10 -6.09
CA GLY A 221 4.71 -55.92 -7.17
C GLY A 221 5.48 -55.74 -8.48
N ASN A 222 4.80 -55.24 -9.52
CA ASN A 222 5.38 -55.00 -10.85
C ASN A 222 5.86 -53.55 -11.06
N ILE A 223 5.77 -52.69 -10.03
CA ILE A 223 6.15 -51.27 -10.11
C ILE A 223 7.55 -51.11 -9.53
N ASP A 224 8.44 -50.48 -10.29
CA ASP A 224 9.83 -50.19 -9.90
C ASP A 224 10.17 -48.73 -10.28
N ILE A 225 10.27 -47.87 -9.26
CA ILE A 225 10.51 -46.42 -9.41
C ILE A 225 11.79 -45.98 -8.70
N ALA A 226 12.50 -45.01 -9.27
CA ALA A 226 13.66 -44.40 -8.62
C ALA A 226 13.19 -43.32 -7.66
N VAL A 227 13.66 -43.38 -6.41
CA VAL A 227 13.30 -42.44 -5.35
C VAL A 227 14.54 -41.94 -4.64
N ASN A 228 14.46 -40.74 -4.08
CA ASN A 228 15.49 -40.24 -3.17
C ASN A 228 15.11 -40.63 -1.74
N ALA A 229 15.89 -41.51 -1.15
CA ALA A 229 15.70 -41.91 0.23
C ALA A 229 16.46 -40.94 1.14
N ASN A 230 15.76 -40.43 2.16
CA ASN A 230 16.30 -39.52 3.16
C ASN A 230 16.25 -40.20 4.53
N GLY A 231 17.40 -40.34 5.16
CA GLY A 231 17.54 -40.83 6.52
C GLY A 231 17.44 -39.65 7.46
N VAL A 232 16.36 -39.61 8.23
CA VAL A 232 16.02 -38.46 9.10
C VAL A 232 15.67 -38.91 10.52
N SER A 233 15.59 -37.95 11.45
CA SER A 233 15.06 -38.20 12.80
C SER A 233 13.53 -38.18 12.80
N GLY A 234 12.89 -38.78 13.81
CA GLY A 234 11.44 -38.71 13.99
C GLY A 234 10.93 -37.26 14.09
N ASP A 235 11.76 -36.35 14.61
CA ASP A 235 11.46 -34.92 14.74
C ASP A 235 11.49 -34.16 13.41
N TYR A 236 12.04 -34.74 12.34
CA TYR A 236 12.25 -34.06 11.06
C TYR A 236 10.95 -33.45 10.52
N PHE A 237 9.85 -34.19 10.56
CA PHE A 237 8.56 -33.69 10.07
C PHE A 237 8.01 -32.54 10.90
N ASN A 238 8.29 -32.51 12.21
CA ASN A 238 7.93 -31.38 13.06
C ASN A 238 8.86 -30.18 12.83
N VAL A 239 10.14 -30.43 12.56
CA VAL A 239 11.10 -29.40 12.16
C VAL A 239 10.66 -28.75 10.84
N TYR A 240 10.35 -29.52 9.83
CA TYR A 240 9.92 -28.96 8.55
C TYR A 240 8.42 -28.66 8.49
N GLY A 241 7.66 -28.79 9.59
CA GLY A 241 6.23 -28.52 9.67
C GLY A 241 5.40 -29.27 8.62
N MET A 242 5.75 -30.52 8.34
CA MET A 242 5.07 -31.40 7.39
C MET A 242 3.87 -32.08 8.06
N SER A 243 2.71 -32.03 7.42
CA SER A 243 1.50 -32.76 7.82
C SER A 243 1.52 -34.19 7.26
N PHE A 244 0.80 -35.10 7.90
CA PHE A 244 0.60 -36.46 7.42
C PHE A 244 -0.83 -36.62 6.89
N ARG A 245 -0.95 -37.16 5.67
CA ARG A 245 -2.25 -37.52 5.08
C ARG A 245 -2.77 -38.82 5.68
N GLU A 246 -1.88 -39.78 5.89
CA GLU A 246 -2.16 -41.11 6.43
C GLU A 246 -1.01 -41.49 7.38
N GLY A 247 -1.34 -42.17 8.49
CA GLY A 247 -0.35 -42.68 9.43
C GLY A 247 0.39 -41.59 10.22
N ASN A 248 1.56 -41.94 10.76
CA ASN A 248 2.36 -41.08 11.64
C ASN A 248 3.86 -41.17 11.28
N THR A 249 4.67 -40.29 11.87
CA THR A 249 6.14 -40.43 11.88
C THR A 249 6.59 -41.64 12.72
N PHE A 250 7.87 -42.00 12.64
CA PHE A 250 8.48 -43.02 13.48
C PHE A 250 8.85 -42.49 14.86
N ASN A 251 8.74 -43.33 15.89
CA ASN A 251 9.04 -42.99 17.27
C ASN A 251 10.51 -43.25 17.64
N ALA A 252 10.94 -42.77 18.82
CA ALA A 252 12.32 -42.92 19.28
C ALA A 252 12.78 -44.39 19.40
N VAL A 253 11.87 -45.30 19.77
CA VAL A 253 12.16 -46.74 19.90
C VAL A 253 12.42 -47.36 18.52
N GLN A 254 11.56 -47.09 17.53
CA GLN A 254 11.73 -47.53 16.15
C GLN A 254 13.04 -47.02 15.54
N GLN A 255 13.43 -45.79 15.86
CA GLN A 255 14.70 -45.23 15.45
C GLN A 255 15.88 -45.93 16.14
N GLN A 256 15.80 -46.19 17.44
CA GLN A 256 16.88 -46.87 18.18
C GLN A 256 17.05 -48.33 17.74
N ASP A 257 15.96 -49.04 17.50
CA ASP A 257 15.95 -50.46 17.10
C ASP A 257 16.25 -50.68 15.61
N ARG A 258 16.53 -49.60 14.86
CA ARG A 258 16.76 -49.62 13.41
C ARG A 258 15.61 -50.31 12.67
N ALA A 259 14.39 -49.94 13.04
CA ALA A 259 13.17 -50.48 12.47
C ALA A 259 13.12 -50.21 10.96
N GLN A 260 12.66 -51.20 10.21
CA GLN A 260 12.52 -51.13 8.76
C GLN A 260 11.18 -50.48 8.40
N VAL A 261 11.03 -49.21 8.75
CA VAL A 261 9.83 -48.42 8.50
C VAL A 261 10.13 -47.28 7.55
N VAL A 262 9.14 -46.87 6.76
CA VAL A 262 9.26 -45.79 5.78
C VAL A 262 8.03 -44.89 5.79
N VAL A 263 8.27 -43.59 5.63
CA VAL A 263 7.26 -42.59 5.31
C VAL A 263 7.41 -42.23 3.84
N LEU A 264 6.30 -42.22 3.10
CA LEU A 264 6.28 -41.86 1.67
C LEU A 264 5.83 -40.42 1.50
N ASP A 265 6.29 -39.76 0.44
CA ASP A 265 5.64 -38.53 -0.03
C ASP A 265 4.34 -38.85 -0.80
N ALA A 266 3.55 -37.80 -1.05
CA ALA A 266 2.30 -37.94 -1.79
C ALA A 266 2.49 -38.44 -3.23
N ASN A 267 3.61 -38.09 -3.88
CA ASN A 267 3.87 -38.45 -5.28
C ASN A 267 4.34 -39.90 -5.44
N THR A 268 5.24 -40.38 -4.56
CA THR A 268 5.65 -41.78 -4.47
C THR A 268 4.46 -42.66 -4.13
N ARG A 269 3.58 -42.24 -3.20
CA ARG A 269 2.33 -42.97 -2.91
C ARG A 269 1.47 -43.13 -4.17
N ARG A 270 1.27 -42.06 -4.95
CA ARG A 270 0.45 -42.10 -6.18
C ARG A 270 1.04 -43.03 -7.25
N GLN A 271 2.35 -43.02 -7.44
CA GLN A 271 3.01 -43.86 -8.44
C GLN A 271 3.13 -45.32 -8.02
N LEU A 272 3.44 -45.58 -6.74
CA LEU A 272 3.65 -46.93 -6.23
C LEU A 272 2.32 -47.65 -5.93
N PHE A 273 1.27 -46.91 -5.57
CA PHE A 273 -0.04 -47.44 -5.18
C PHE A 273 -1.20 -46.75 -5.91
N PRO A 274 -1.31 -46.89 -7.25
CA PRO A 274 -2.34 -46.19 -8.03
C PRO A 274 -3.77 -46.62 -7.68
N ASN A 275 -3.95 -47.88 -7.25
CA ASN A 275 -5.27 -48.49 -7.04
C ASN A 275 -5.62 -48.75 -5.57
N LYS A 276 -4.79 -48.31 -4.60
CA LYS A 276 -5.02 -48.54 -3.16
C LYS A 276 -5.39 -47.25 -2.43
N ALA A 277 -6.48 -47.32 -1.67
CA ALA A 277 -6.97 -46.21 -0.85
C ALA A 277 -6.14 -46.01 0.43
N ASN A 278 -5.71 -47.09 1.09
CA ASN A 278 -4.86 -47.06 2.28
C ASN A 278 -3.55 -47.79 1.99
N VAL A 279 -2.42 -47.17 2.33
CA VAL A 279 -1.07 -47.72 2.06
C VAL A 279 -0.29 -48.05 3.34
N VAL A 280 -0.81 -47.69 4.51
CA VAL A 280 -0.15 -47.96 5.79
C VAL A 280 -0.20 -49.46 6.10
N GLY A 281 0.94 -50.04 6.48
CA GLY A 281 1.13 -51.47 6.75
C GLY A 281 1.64 -52.29 5.56
N GLU A 282 1.68 -51.71 4.37
CA GLU A 282 2.20 -52.39 3.17
C GLU A 282 3.73 -52.53 3.23
N VAL A 283 4.23 -53.64 2.69
CA VAL A 283 5.67 -53.91 2.60
C VAL A 283 6.16 -53.58 1.20
N VAL A 284 7.16 -52.70 1.11
CA VAL A 284 7.81 -52.31 -0.14
C VAL A 284 9.30 -52.60 -0.04
N LEU A 285 9.97 -52.88 -1.16
CA LEU A 285 11.41 -53.08 -1.17
C LEU A 285 12.11 -51.75 -1.49
N ALA A 286 12.81 -51.19 -0.51
CA ALA A 286 13.72 -50.07 -0.69
C ALA A 286 15.12 -50.62 -1.03
N GLY A 287 15.47 -50.59 -2.32
CA GLY A 287 16.63 -51.30 -2.86
C GLY A 287 16.45 -52.81 -2.70
N ASN A 288 17.21 -53.39 -1.79
CA ASN A 288 17.14 -54.83 -1.45
C ASN A 288 16.57 -55.08 -0.03
N MET A 289 16.13 -54.02 0.67
CA MET A 289 15.64 -54.12 2.05
C MET A 289 14.11 -54.00 2.08
N PRO A 290 13.38 -54.96 2.65
CA PRO A 290 11.95 -54.80 2.88
C PRO A 290 11.71 -53.73 3.95
N VAL A 291 10.78 -52.82 3.69
CA VAL A 291 10.36 -51.77 4.63
C VAL A 291 8.85 -51.67 4.67
N ILE A 292 8.32 -51.36 5.85
CA ILE A 292 6.88 -51.22 6.11
C ILE A 292 6.51 -49.75 6.02
N VAL A 293 5.50 -49.42 5.21
CA VAL A 293 4.96 -48.07 5.11
C VAL A 293 4.17 -47.74 6.37
N ILE A 294 4.58 -46.72 7.12
CA ILE A 294 3.90 -46.30 8.37
C ILE A 294 3.16 -44.97 8.25
N GLY A 295 3.43 -44.20 7.20
CA GLY A 295 2.76 -42.93 6.96
C GLY A 295 3.03 -42.36 5.57
N VAL A 296 2.22 -41.37 5.21
CA VAL A 296 2.34 -40.59 3.98
C VAL A 296 2.34 -39.12 4.36
N ALA A 297 3.47 -38.46 4.16
CA ALA A 297 3.60 -37.02 4.37
C ALA A 297 2.95 -36.26 3.20
N GLU A 298 2.30 -35.15 3.51
CA GLU A 298 1.84 -34.21 2.48
C GLU A 298 3.02 -33.47 1.88
N GLU A 299 2.94 -33.25 0.57
CA GLU A 299 3.94 -32.48 -0.14
C GLU A 299 3.82 -31.01 0.24
N LYS A 300 4.91 -30.41 0.71
CA LYS A 300 5.04 -28.96 0.73
C LYS A 300 5.52 -28.50 -0.65
N PRO A 301 4.91 -27.45 -1.23
CA PRO A 301 5.42 -26.83 -2.45
C PRO A 301 6.90 -26.43 -2.26
N SER A 302 7.78 -26.87 -3.17
CA SER A 302 9.18 -26.47 -3.15
C SER A 302 9.34 -25.04 -3.71
N MET A 303 10.35 -24.31 -3.24
CA MET A 303 10.68 -22.95 -3.70
C MET A 303 11.11 -22.88 -5.19
N TYR A 304 11.30 -24.02 -5.85
CA TYR A 304 11.73 -24.14 -7.25
C TYR A 304 10.66 -24.73 -8.18
N GLY A 305 9.39 -24.74 -7.76
CA GLY A 305 8.27 -25.28 -8.53
C GLY A 305 7.98 -26.75 -8.22
N ASN A 306 7.05 -27.36 -8.98
CA ASN A 306 6.61 -28.74 -8.82
C ASN A 306 7.81 -29.69 -8.94
N SER A 307 8.36 -30.11 -7.81
CA SER A 307 9.36 -31.16 -7.80
C SER A 307 8.64 -32.47 -8.02
N ASN A 308 8.65 -32.98 -9.26
CA ASN A 308 8.32 -34.38 -9.56
C ASN A 308 9.34 -35.38 -8.93
N LEU A 309 10.10 -34.93 -7.92
CA LEU A 309 11.06 -35.74 -7.19
C LEU A 309 10.27 -36.65 -6.26
N LEU A 310 10.49 -37.95 -6.42
CA LEU A 310 9.91 -38.97 -5.56
C LEU A 310 10.79 -39.13 -4.32
N GLN A 311 10.26 -38.83 -3.15
CA GLN A 311 10.98 -38.86 -1.89
C GLN A 311 10.40 -39.88 -0.92
N ILE A 312 11.29 -40.55 -0.20
CA ILE A 312 10.94 -41.38 0.94
C ILE A 312 11.80 -41.02 2.14
N TRP A 313 11.26 -41.20 3.34
CA TRP A 313 11.98 -40.95 4.58
C TRP A 313 12.05 -42.21 5.43
N LEU A 314 13.24 -42.52 5.90
CA LEU A 314 13.52 -43.64 6.80
C LEU A 314 14.18 -43.10 8.07
N PRO A 315 14.14 -43.84 9.19
CA PRO A 315 14.99 -43.55 10.33
C PRO A 315 16.46 -43.50 9.88
N TYR A 316 17.17 -42.44 10.25
CA TYR A 316 18.57 -42.26 9.83
C TYR A 316 19.45 -43.44 10.24
N SER A 317 19.19 -44.07 11.40
CA SER A 317 19.88 -45.25 11.91
C SER A 317 19.71 -46.48 11.02
N THR A 318 18.50 -46.66 10.48
CA THR A 318 18.21 -47.73 9.52
C THR A 318 18.92 -47.46 8.20
N MET A 319 18.90 -46.21 7.73
CA MET A 319 19.52 -45.82 6.47
C MET A 319 21.05 -45.90 6.52
N SER A 320 21.66 -45.39 7.59
CA SER A 320 23.12 -45.40 7.77
C SER A 320 23.69 -46.80 7.84
N ASP A 321 23.05 -47.67 8.63
CA ASP A 321 23.66 -48.95 9.02
C ASP A 321 23.28 -50.07 8.04
N ARG A 322 22.05 -50.06 7.50
CA ARG A 322 21.57 -51.14 6.62
C ARG A 322 21.67 -50.82 5.12
N ILE A 323 21.62 -49.54 4.73
CA ILE A 323 21.60 -49.14 3.30
C ILE A 323 22.93 -48.51 2.85
N MET A 324 23.54 -47.66 3.68
CA MET A 324 24.75 -46.92 3.32
C MET A 324 26.02 -47.59 3.81
N GLY A 325 25.99 -48.25 4.97
CA GLY A 325 27.18 -48.82 5.61
C GLY A 325 28.21 -47.76 6.00
N GLN A 326 27.76 -46.53 6.29
CA GLN A 326 28.64 -45.38 6.54
C GLN A 326 28.44 -44.79 7.94
N SER A 327 29.54 -44.35 8.56
CA SER A 327 29.54 -43.76 9.90
C SER A 327 29.47 -42.22 9.91
N TRP A 328 29.28 -41.59 8.75
CA TRP A 328 29.29 -40.15 8.56
C TRP A 328 27.97 -39.64 7.96
N LEU A 329 27.71 -38.35 8.18
CA LEU A 329 26.47 -37.64 7.85
C LEU A 329 26.68 -36.67 6.69
N ASN A 330 25.69 -36.51 5.81
CA ASN A 330 25.76 -35.52 4.72
C ASN A 330 25.53 -34.11 5.26
N SER A 331 24.65 -33.97 6.25
CA SER A 331 24.40 -32.70 6.94
C SER A 331 23.72 -32.92 8.29
N ILE A 332 23.77 -31.91 9.14
CA ILE A 332 23.02 -31.85 10.40
C ILE A 332 22.24 -30.53 10.42
N THR A 333 20.93 -30.62 10.56
CA THR A 333 20.06 -29.45 10.73
C THR A 333 19.79 -29.24 12.22
N VAL A 334 20.06 -28.04 12.71
CA VAL A 334 19.87 -27.67 14.12
C VAL A 334 18.81 -26.58 14.21
N ARG A 335 17.73 -26.83 14.95
CA ARG A 335 16.76 -25.81 15.33
C ARG A 335 17.16 -25.18 16.65
N VAL A 336 17.31 -23.87 16.63
CA VAL A 336 17.58 -23.04 17.82
C VAL A 336 16.27 -22.80 18.58
N LYS A 337 16.31 -22.74 19.91
CA LYS A 337 15.14 -22.39 20.74
C LYS A 337 14.66 -20.97 20.49
N ASP A 338 13.36 -20.76 20.64
CA ASP A 338 12.74 -19.45 20.54
C ASP A 338 13.37 -18.46 21.53
N GLY A 339 13.63 -17.24 21.07
CA GLY A 339 14.22 -16.16 21.88
C GLY A 339 15.75 -16.18 21.99
N VAL A 340 16.44 -17.19 21.44
CA VAL A 340 17.90 -17.20 21.32
C VAL A 340 18.30 -16.60 19.97
N ASP A 341 19.32 -15.72 19.99
CA ASP A 341 19.89 -15.16 18.76
C ASP A 341 20.60 -16.27 17.94
N SER A 342 20.15 -16.48 16.71
CA SER A 342 20.70 -17.48 15.80
C SER A 342 22.14 -17.21 15.41
N ASP A 343 22.56 -15.95 15.32
CA ASP A 343 23.95 -15.59 14.99
C ASP A 343 24.89 -15.98 16.14
N GLN A 344 24.43 -15.80 17.39
CA GLN A 344 25.15 -16.28 18.57
C GLN A 344 25.17 -17.81 18.63
N ALA A 345 24.05 -18.48 18.36
CA ALA A 345 23.97 -19.93 18.33
C ALA A 345 24.92 -20.53 17.28
N GLU A 346 25.00 -19.94 16.09
CA GLU A 346 25.92 -20.35 15.01
C GLU A 346 27.40 -20.22 15.43
N GLN A 347 27.77 -19.14 16.11
CA GLN A 347 29.13 -18.96 16.64
C GLN A 347 29.48 -20.02 17.70
N GLN A 348 28.55 -20.30 18.62
CA GLN A 348 28.74 -21.33 19.65
C GLN A 348 28.82 -22.74 19.03
N LEU A 349 27.97 -23.02 18.04
CA LEU A 349 27.97 -24.26 17.27
C LEU A 349 29.30 -24.46 16.54
N THR A 350 29.78 -23.41 15.86
CA THR A 350 31.06 -23.42 15.15
C THR A 350 32.20 -23.68 16.13
N ARG A 351 32.19 -23.04 17.31
CA ARG A 351 33.20 -23.26 18.35
C ARG A 351 33.18 -24.70 18.87
N LEU A 352 31.99 -25.24 19.15
CA LEU A 352 31.79 -26.60 19.65
C LEU A 352 32.36 -27.64 18.67
N LEU A 353 31.99 -27.56 17.39
CA LEU A 353 32.45 -28.50 16.38
C LEU A 353 33.94 -28.35 16.07
N THR A 354 34.46 -27.12 16.02
CA THR A 354 35.90 -26.89 15.82
C THR A 354 36.72 -27.49 16.97
N LEU A 355 36.23 -27.39 18.22
CA LEU A 355 36.87 -28.00 19.39
C LEU A 355 36.87 -29.53 19.30
N ARG A 356 35.78 -30.12 18.84
CA ARG A 356 35.63 -31.59 18.72
C ARG A 356 36.46 -32.17 17.57
N HIS A 357 36.51 -31.48 16.44
CA HIS A 357 37.20 -31.94 15.24
C HIS A 357 38.69 -31.56 15.23
N GLY A 358 39.08 -30.57 16.05
CA GLY A 358 40.45 -30.02 16.09
C GLY A 358 40.80 -29.14 14.89
N LYS A 359 39.87 -28.93 13.95
CA LYS A 359 39.99 -28.14 12.73
C LYS A 359 38.61 -27.67 12.28
N LYS A 360 38.57 -26.66 11.40
CA LYS A 360 37.34 -26.22 10.74
C LYS A 360 37.18 -26.94 9.41
N ASP A 361 36.48 -28.07 9.44
CA ASP A 361 36.18 -28.96 8.30
C ASP A 361 34.68 -29.03 7.97
N PHE A 362 33.94 -28.03 8.41
CA PHE A 362 32.51 -27.85 8.15
C PHE A 362 32.23 -26.37 7.88
N PHE A 363 31.10 -26.12 7.26
CA PHE A 363 30.52 -24.79 7.13
C PHE A 363 29.04 -24.83 7.55
N THR A 364 28.53 -23.67 7.94
CA THR A 364 27.17 -23.48 8.42
C THR A 364 26.37 -22.63 7.43
N TRP A 365 25.08 -22.92 7.32
CA TRP A 365 24.12 -22.11 6.60
C TRP A 365 22.98 -21.75 7.53
N ASN A 366 22.87 -20.46 7.86
CA ASN A 366 21.88 -19.95 8.81
C ASN A 366 20.67 -19.36 8.06
N MET A 367 19.50 -19.99 8.20
CA MET A 367 18.29 -19.56 7.51
C MET A 367 17.79 -18.18 7.99
N ASP A 368 18.04 -17.81 9.25
CA ASP A 368 17.64 -16.49 9.77
C ASP A 368 18.47 -15.37 9.12
N SER A 369 19.74 -15.62 8.81
CA SER A 369 20.57 -14.65 8.09
C SER A 369 20.04 -14.38 6.67
N VAL A 370 19.53 -15.43 6.01
CA VAL A 370 18.87 -15.35 4.71
C VAL A 370 17.54 -14.62 4.84
N LEU A 371 16.73 -14.94 5.86
CA LEU A 371 15.47 -14.25 6.16
C LEU A 371 15.70 -12.75 6.40
N LYS A 372 16.66 -12.37 7.25
CA LYS A 372 17.03 -10.97 7.52
C LYS A 372 17.47 -10.26 6.25
N THR A 373 18.26 -10.93 5.41
CA THR A 373 18.74 -10.37 4.14
C THR A 373 17.60 -10.19 3.13
N ALA A 374 16.68 -11.15 3.04
CA ALA A 374 15.48 -11.06 2.22
C ALA A 374 14.56 -9.93 2.72
N GLU A 375 14.29 -9.85 4.02
CA GLU A 375 13.50 -8.78 4.63
C GLU A 375 14.09 -7.40 4.32
N LYS A 376 15.40 -7.24 4.50
CA LYS A 376 16.11 -5.99 4.20
C LYS A 376 16.02 -5.65 2.71
N THR A 377 16.26 -6.62 1.83
CA THR A 377 16.19 -6.41 0.37
C THR A 377 14.78 -6.02 -0.08
N THR A 378 13.76 -6.73 0.40
CA THR A 378 12.36 -6.44 0.10
C THR A 378 11.93 -5.09 0.66
N TYR A 379 12.37 -4.73 1.87
CA TYR A 379 12.13 -3.40 2.43
C TYR A 379 12.78 -2.30 1.59
N THR A 380 14.01 -2.50 1.12
CA THR A 380 14.68 -1.56 0.21
C THR A 380 13.91 -1.40 -1.10
N LEU A 381 13.45 -2.51 -1.72
CA LEU A 381 12.60 -2.45 -2.92
C LEU A 381 11.28 -1.71 -2.66
N GLN A 382 10.63 -1.96 -1.52
CA GLN A 382 9.40 -1.27 -1.13
C GLN A 382 9.64 0.24 -0.94
N LEU A 383 10.76 0.63 -0.35
CA LEU A 383 11.12 2.03 -0.19
C LEU A 383 11.35 2.72 -1.54
N PHE A 384 12.05 2.06 -2.48
CA PHE A 384 12.22 2.57 -3.84
C PHE A 384 10.88 2.74 -4.56
N LEU A 385 10.00 1.75 -4.51
CA LEU A 385 8.66 1.81 -5.13
C LEU A 385 7.81 2.92 -4.51
N THR A 386 7.84 3.05 -3.18
CA THR A 386 7.10 4.09 -2.46
C THR A 386 7.63 5.48 -2.78
N LEU A 387 8.95 5.65 -2.92
CA LEU A 387 9.56 6.92 -3.30
C LEU A 387 9.11 7.34 -4.71
N VAL A 388 9.15 6.43 -5.69
CA VAL A 388 8.66 6.69 -7.05
C VAL A 388 7.18 7.08 -7.02
N ALA A 389 6.37 6.35 -6.26
CA ALA A 389 4.96 6.63 -6.06
C ALA A 389 4.70 8.04 -5.48
N VAL A 390 5.45 8.43 -4.45
CA VAL A 390 5.37 9.79 -3.85
C VAL A 390 5.77 10.86 -4.87
N ILE A 391 6.83 10.65 -5.65
CA ILE A 391 7.24 11.59 -6.70
C ILE A 391 6.13 11.74 -7.75
N SER A 392 5.52 10.63 -8.21
CA SER A 392 4.40 10.68 -9.15
C SER A 392 3.20 11.44 -8.58
N LEU A 393 2.91 11.31 -7.29
CA LEU A 393 1.86 12.07 -6.62
C LEU A 393 2.16 13.57 -6.59
N VAL A 394 3.40 13.96 -6.30
CA VAL A 394 3.83 15.37 -6.32
C VAL A 394 3.70 15.97 -7.72
N VAL A 395 4.11 15.23 -8.76
CA VAL A 395 3.95 15.66 -10.17
C VAL A 395 2.47 15.83 -10.52
N GLY A 396 1.61 14.91 -10.07
CA GLY A 396 0.15 15.06 -10.20
C GLY A 396 -0.38 16.31 -9.50
N GLY A 397 0.12 16.61 -8.30
CA GLY A 397 -0.22 17.81 -7.54
C GLY A 397 0.17 19.11 -8.25
N ILE A 398 1.33 19.14 -8.92
CA ILE A 398 1.75 20.29 -9.77
C ILE A 398 0.75 20.50 -10.92
N GLY A 399 0.24 19.41 -11.52
CA GLY A 399 -0.79 19.49 -12.56
C GLY A 399 -2.09 20.14 -12.07
N VAL A 400 -2.55 19.77 -10.87
CA VAL A 400 -3.73 20.38 -10.23
C VAL A 400 -3.49 21.87 -9.96
N MET A 401 -2.32 22.22 -9.41
CA MET A 401 -1.94 23.60 -9.17
C MET A 401 -1.99 24.44 -10.45
N ASN A 402 -1.43 23.93 -11.55
CA ASN A 402 -1.38 24.67 -12.81
C ASN A 402 -2.79 24.94 -13.37
N ILE A 403 -3.67 23.93 -13.32
CA ILE A 403 -5.05 24.09 -13.75
C ILE A 403 -5.81 25.09 -12.85
N MET A 404 -5.54 25.07 -11.55
CA MET A 404 -6.12 26.05 -10.62
C MET A 404 -5.61 27.47 -10.88
N LEU A 405 -4.32 27.64 -11.16
CA LEU A 405 -3.73 28.94 -11.47
C LEU A 405 -4.39 29.54 -12.72
N VAL A 406 -4.51 28.75 -13.79
CA VAL A 406 -5.23 29.15 -15.02
C VAL A 406 -6.70 29.46 -14.72
N SER A 407 -7.36 28.69 -13.86
CA SER A 407 -8.76 28.94 -13.50
C SER A 407 -8.97 30.23 -12.70
N VAL A 408 -7.99 30.65 -11.89
CA VAL A 408 -8.06 31.89 -11.12
C VAL A 408 -7.76 33.08 -12.02
N THR A 409 -6.77 32.98 -12.92
CA THR A 409 -6.44 34.06 -13.86
C THR A 409 -7.59 34.35 -14.83
N GLU A 410 -8.26 33.32 -15.34
CA GLU A 410 -9.47 33.44 -16.16
C GLU A 410 -10.65 34.12 -15.43
N ARG A 411 -10.71 34.02 -14.10
CA ARG A 411 -11.82 34.52 -13.27
C ARG A 411 -11.48 35.77 -12.45
N THR A 412 -10.37 36.43 -12.73
CA THR A 412 -9.96 37.69 -12.08
C THR A 412 -11.08 38.74 -12.07
N ARG A 413 -11.79 38.91 -13.19
CA ARG A 413 -12.93 39.83 -13.29
C ARG A 413 -14.12 39.41 -12.42
N GLU A 414 -14.40 38.11 -12.32
CA GLU A 414 -15.44 37.57 -11.44
C GLU A 414 -15.08 37.78 -9.96
N ILE A 415 -13.83 37.53 -9.59
CA ILE A 415 -13.31 37.75 -8.23
C ILE A 415 -13.42 39.23 -7.85
N GLY A 416 -13.05 40.14 -8.76
CA GLY A 416 -13.20 41.58 -8.56
C GLY A 416 -14.66 41.99 -8.29
N ILE A 417 -15.62 41.41 -9.02
CA ILE A 417 -17.06 41.65 -8.76
C ILE A 417 -17.47 41.11 -7.39
N ARG A 418 -16.98 39.95 -6.96
CA ARG A 418 -17.30 39.39 -5.63
C ARG A 418 -16.74 40.26 -4.50
N MET A 419 -15.50 40.76 -4.64
CA MET A 419 -14.87 41.68 -3.71
C MET A 419 -15.67 42.99 -3.60
N ALA A 420 -16.10 43.55 -4.74
CA ALA A 420 -16.92 44.76 -4.79
C ALA A 420 -18.29 44.61 -4.10
N VAL A 421 -18.82 43.38 -4.02
CA VAL A 421 -20.09 43.07 -3.36
C VAL A 421 -19.89 42.64 -1.89
N GLY A 422 -18.65 42.68 -1.38
CA GLY A 422 -18.34 42.49 0.05
C GLY A 422 -17.87 41.09 0.43
N ALA A 423 -17.41 40.27 -0.52
CA ALA A 423 -16.66 39.05 -0.18
C ALA A 423 -15.38 39.41 0.60
N ARG A 424 -15.06 38.63 1.64
CA ARG A 424 -13.86 38.78 2.47
C ARG A 424 -12.79 37.78 2.12
#